data_AF-A0A4U2PWB7-F1
#
_entry.id   AF-A0A4U2PWB7-F1
#
_cell.length_a   1.000
_cell.length_b   1.000
_cell.length_c   1.000
_cell.angle_alpha   90.00
_cell.angle_beta   90.00
_cell.angle_gamma   90.00
#
_symmetry.space_group_name_H-M   'P 1'
#
loop_
_entity.id
_entity.type
_entity.pdbx_description
1 polymer ?
#
loop_
_entity_poly.entity_id
_entity_poly.type
_entity_poly.pdbx_seq_one_letter_code
_entity_poly.pdbx_strand_id
1 'polypeptide(L)' 'MRVQEVILNDNKKRYLLLDEVGVPVVPVMKYLKHLDQTGKSNNTLKTYCYALKQYFT' A
#
# COMPACT_ATOMS: atom_id res chain seq x y z
N MET A 1 -3.57 -12.06 -4.46
CA MET A 1 -3.15 -10.88 -3.65
C MET A 1 -4.32 -9.98 -3.25
N ARG A 2 -4.25 -9.29 -2.10
CA ARG A 2 -5.31 -8.36 -1.62
C ARG A 2 -4.74 -7.02 -1.10
N VAL A 3 -5.48 -5.92 -1.32
CA VAL A 3 -5.16 -4.62 -0.73
C VAL A 3 -5.86 -4.51 0.63
N GLN A 4 -5.12 -4.18 1.67
CA GLN A 4 -5.60 -3.96 3.02
C GLN A 4 -5.44 -2.48 3.40
N GLU A 5 -6.51 -1.85 3.85
CA GLU A 5 -6.45 -0.51 4.47
C GLU A 5 -6.03 -0.66 5.94
N VAL A 6 -5.13 0.23 6.39
CA VAL A 6 -4.61 0.28 7.76
C VAL A 6 -4.79 1.70 8.29
N ILE A 7 -5.37 1.84 9.48
CA ILE A 7 -5.52 3.14 10.16
C ILE A 7 -4.39 3.24 11.20
N LEU A 8 -3.60 4.30 11.11
CA LEU A 8 -2.55 4.62 12.10
C LEU A 8 -3.08 5.59 13.16
N ASN A 9 -2.27 5.81 14.20
CA ASN A 9 -2.60 6.61 15.39
C ASN A 9 -3.12 8.04 15.08
N ASP A 10 -2.77 8.61 13.92
CA ASP A 10 -3.22 9.95 13.47
C ASP A 10 -4.51 9.93 12.62
N ASN A 11 -5.26 8.82 12.62
CA ASN A 11 -6.37 8.57 11.69
C ASN A 11 -5.95 8.61 10.20
N LYS A 12 -4.65 8.48 9.93
CA LYS A 12 -4.08 8.41 8.59
C LYS A 12 -4.29 7.00 8.03
N LYS A 13 -4.93 6.93 6.86
CA LYS A 13 -5.12 5.67 6.12
C LYS A 13 -3.88 5.34 5.30
N ARG A 14 -3.39 4.12 5.44
CA ARG A 14 -2.34 3.53 4.60
C ARG A 14 -2.82 2.25 3.95
N TYR A 15 -2.06 1.80 2.96
CA TYR A 15 -2.39 0.65 2.13
C TYR A 15 -1.25 -0.37 2.18
N LEU A 16 -1.60 -1.64 2.35
CA LEU A 16 -0.68 -2.77 2.25
C LEU A 16 -1.17 -3.71 1.15
N LEU A 17 -0.24 -4.21 0.35
CA LEU A 17 -0.50 -5.33 -0.55
C LEU A 17 -0.07 -6.61 0.14
N LEU A 18 -1.01 -7.53 0.35
CA LEU A 18 -0.76 -8.84 0.92
C LEU A 18 -0.80 -9.89 -0.18
N ASP A 19 0.11 -10.86 -0.11
CA ASP A 19 0.12 -12.03 -0.97
C ASP A 19 -1.01 -13.01 -0.60
N GLU A 20 -1.01 -14.18 -1.23
CA GLU A 20 -2.04 -15.21 -1.03
C GLU A 20 -2.00 -15.85 0.35
N VAL A 21 -0.84 -15.82 1.01
CA VAL A 21 -0.62 -16.35 2.36
C VAL A 21 -0.82 -15.26 3.42
N GLY A 22 -1.16 -14.04 2.99
CA GLY A 22 -1.40 -12.90 3.88
C GLY A 22 -0.13 -12.15 4.30
N VAL A 23 1.00 -12.41 3.67
CA VAL A 23 2.28 -11.74 3.96
C VAL A 23 2.39 -10.47 3.11
N PRO A 24 2.89 -9.35 3.68
CA PRO A 24 3.12 -8.14 2.89
C PRO A 24 4.11 -8.35 1.75
N VAL A 25 3.73 -7.91 0.56
CA VAL A 25 4.64 -7.83 -0.60
C VAL A 25 5.67 -6.73 -0.33
N VAL A 26 6.83 -7.14 0.19
CA VAL A 26 7.90 -6.25 0.67
C VAL A 26 8.29 -5.12 -0.31
N PRO A 27 8.51 -5.36 -1.62
CA PRO A 27 8.85 -4.27 -2.53
C PRO A 27 7.74 -3.21 -2.64
N VAL A 28 6.47 -3.64 -2.68
CA VAL A 28 5.32 -2.73 -2.70
C VAL A 28 5.20 -1.94 -1.40
N MET A 29 5.40 -2.60 -0.26
CA MET A 29 5.41 -1.92 1.05
C MET A 29 6.50 -0.85 1.11
N LYS A 30 7.74 -1.16 0.69
CA LYS A 30 8.84 -0.20 0.69
C LYS A 30 8.57 0.98 -0.23
N TYR A 31 8.02 0.72 -1.43
CA TYR A 31 7.68 1.76 -2.39
C TYR A 31 6.55 2.67 -1.89
N LEU A 32 5.48 2.12 -1.34
CA LEU A 32 4.38 2.91 -0.76
C LEU A 32 4.86 3.72 0.45
N LYS A 33 5.77 3.18 1.28
CA LYS A 33 6.40 3.93 2.37
C LYS A 33 7.21 5.12 1.84
N HIS A 34 7.96 4.93 0.76
CA HIS A 34 8.69 6.02 0.12
C HIS A 34 7.72 7.10 -0.42
N LEU A 35 6.67 6.73 -1.16
CA LEU A 35 5.67 7.68 -1.67
C LEU A 35 4.99 8.47 -0.54
N ASP A 36 4.65 7.80 0.55
CA ASP A 36 4.06 8.42 1.73
C ASP A 36 5.01 9.45 2.37
N GLN A 37 6.31 9.15 2.44
CA GLN A 37 7.32 10.10 2.91
C GLN A 37 7.48 11.32 1.98
N THR A 38 7.18 11.20 0.69
CA THR A 38 7.17 12.34 -0.25
C THR A 38 5.92 13.22 -0.15
N GLY A 39 5.02 12.94 0.81
CA GLY A 39 3.81 13.73 1.05
C GLY A 39 2.69 13.53 0.03
N LYS A 40 2.68 12.38 -0.68
CA LYS A 40 1.57 12.05 -1.60
C LYS A 40 0.26 11.86 -0.84
N SER A 41 -0.84 12.22 -1.50
CA SER A 41 -2.18 12.06 -0.91
C SER A 41 -2.55 10.59 -0.69
N ASN A 42 -3.48 10.33 0.24
CA ASN A 42 -3.97 8.96 0.49
C ASN A 42 -4.58 8.32 -0.77
N ASN A 43 -5.32 9.09 -1.58
CA ASN A 43 -5.86 8.58 -2.84
C ASN A 43 -4.76 8.18 -3.82
N THR A 44 -3.66 8.93 -3.87
CA THR A 44 -2.48 8.56 -4.65
C THR A 44 -1.92 7.22 -4.16
N LEU A 45 -1.67 7.08 -2.85
CA LEU A 45 -1.15 5.83 -2.28
C LEU A 45 -2.08 4.63 -2.55
N LYS A 46 -3.40 4.85 -2.49
CA LYS A 46 -4.42 3.86 -2.84
C LYS A 46 -4.24 3.41 -4.29
N THR A 47 -4.30 4.34 -5.24
CA THR A 47 -4.20 4.04 -6.67
C THR A 47 -2.92 3.29 -7.00
N TYR A 48 -1.78 3.73 -6.47
CA TYR A 48 -0.50 3.04 -6.68
C TYR A 48 -0.50 1.61 -6.11
N CYS A 49 -1.10 1.38 -4.93
CA CYS A 49 -1.22 0.05 -4.35
C CYS A 49 -2.07 -0.89 -5.23
N TYR A 50 -3.19 -0.39 -5.79
CA TYR A 50 -4.02 -1.17 -6.71
C TYR A 50 -3.34 -1.43 -8.06
N ALA A 51 -2.63 -0.44 -8.61
CA ALA A 51 -1.85 -0.63 -9.84
C ALA A 51 -0.75 -1.69 -9.64
N LEU A 52 -0.04 -1.65 -8.51
CA LEU A 52 0.97 -2.64 -8.16
C LEU A 52 0.35 -4.02 -7.92
N LYS A 53 -0.82 -4.11 -7.28
CA LYS A 53 -1.56 -5.38 -7.19
C LYS A 53 -1.75 -6.01 -8.57
N GLN A 54 -2.21 -5.22 -9.55
CA GLN A 54 -2.43 -5.70 -10.92
C GLN A 54 -1.14 -6.04 -11.66
N TYR A 55 -0.02 -5.36 -11.37
CA TYR A 55 1.28 -5.71 -11.94
C TYR A 55 1.82 -7.06 -11.43
N PHE A 56 1.58 -7.39 -10.16
CA PHE A 56 2.06 -8.63 -9.53
C PHE A 56 1.09 -9.81 -9.60
N THR A 57 -0.14 -9.61 -10.11
CA THR A 57 -1.18 -10.64 -10.28
C THR A 57 -1.35 -10.96 -11.75
#